data_AF-A0A414A4Y6-F1
#
_entry.id   AF-A0A414A4Y6-F1
#
_cell.length_a   1.000
_cell.length_b   1.000
_cell.length_c   1.000
_cell.angle_alpha   90.00
_cell.angle_beta   90.00
_cell.angle_gamma   90.00
#
_symmetry.space_group_name_H-M   'P 1'
#
loop_
_entity.id
_entity.type
_entity.pdbx_description
1 polymer ?
#
loop_
_entity_poly.entity_id
_entity_poly.type
_entity_poly.pdbx_seq_one_letter_code
_entity_poly.pdbx_strand_id
1 'polypeptide(L)'
;MMKAEFEAMAGKSVTDEEYKVIEAVYTWHPAINDTTGKDQMKTLYTQFGFGVIRGMLPVAEKMEKLDGERRELLAQLDTIKIREGLLAVGDMELEETIEKVNELYMKANTEEEFEQMMKSLDVRNEIKSIARKVIGC
;
A
#
# COMPACT_ATOMS: atom_id res chain seq x y z
N MET A 1 -8.46 -3.57 15.99
CA MET A 1 -9.28 -4.35 16.96
C MET A 1 -10.69 -4.44 16.40
N MET A 2 -11.58 -5.34 16.86
CA MET A 2 -12.98 -5.34 16.37
C MET A 2 -13.85 -4.34 17.17
N LYS A 3 -14.94 -3.84 16.58
CA LYS A 3 -15.89 -2.94 17.26
C LYS A 3 -16.43 -3.51 18.58
N ALA A 4 -16.93 -4.74 18.55
CA ALA A 4 -17.45 -5.40 19.74
C ALA A 4 -16.38 -5.56 20.85
N GLU A 5 -15.12 -5.76 20.47
CA GLU A 5 -13.99 -5.81 21.40
C GLU A 5 -13.77 -4.45 22.05
N PHE A 6 -13.80 -3.37 21.26
CA PHE A 6 -13.69 -1.99 21.75
C PHE A 6 -14.84 -1.60 22.69
N GLU A 7 -16.08 -1.95 22.34
CA GLU A 7 -17.25 -1.65 23.18
C GLU A 7 -17.20 -2.41 24.51
N ALA A 8 -16.78 -3.68 24.47
CA ALA A 8 -16.62 -4.51 25.67
C ALA A 8 -15.55 -3.93 26.62
N MET A 9 -14.41 -3.47 26.10
CA MET A 9 -13.35 -2.86 26.93
C MET A 9 -13.69 -1.45 27.41
N ALA A 10 -14.44 -0.67 26.63
CA ALA A 10 -14.87 0.69 26.97
C ALA A 10 -16.09 0.73 27.90
N GLY A 11 -16.88 -0.36 27.93
CA GLY A 11 -18.13 -0.46 28.68
C GLY A 11 -19.25 0.44 28.14
N LYS A 12 -19.15 0.85 26.86
CA LYS A 12 -20.09 1.75 26.18
C LYS A 12 -20.19 1.37 24.71
N SER A 13 -21.40 1.48 24.14
CA SER A 13 -21.60 1.37 22.70
C SER A 13 -21.17 2.65 21.98
N VAL A 14 -20.70 2.51 20.75
CA VAL A 14 -20.32 3.61 19.86
C VAL A 14 -21.05 3.49 18.53
N THR A 15 -21.22 4.61 17.80
CA THR A 15 -21.77 4.53 16.44
C THR A 15 -20.76 3.92 15.47
N ASP A 16 -21.19 3.55 14.27
CA ASP A 16 -20.27 3.03 13.25
C ASP A 16 -19.30 4.13 12.75
N GLU A 17 -19.77 5.38 12.70
CA GLU A 17 -18.96 6.54 12.34
C GLU A 17 -17.88 6.83 13.40
N GLU A 18 -18.24 6.79 14.69
CA GLU A 18 -17.28 6.94 15.78
C GLU A 18 -16.25 5.80 15.75
N TYR A 19 -16.73 4.58 15.51
CA TYR A 19 -15.85 3.41 15.44
C TYR A 19 -14.84 3.51 14.30
N LYS A 20 -15.23 3.99 13.11
CA LYS A 20 -14.28 4.22 12.00
C LYS A 20 -13.11 5.13 12.42
N VAL A 21 -13.40 6.19 13.18
CA VAL A 21 -12.38 7.11 13.69
C VAL A 21 -11.49 6.43 14.73
N ILE A 22 -12.09 5.66 15.64
CA ILE A 22 -11.37 4.87 16.65
C ILE A 22 -10.43 3.86 15.99
N GLU A 23 -10.90 3.16 14.96
CA GLU A 23 -10.15 2.15 14.21
C GLU A 23 -8.99 2.79 13.45
N ALA A 24 -9.22 3.91 12.77
CA ALA A 24 -8.17 4.64 12.06
C ALA A 24 -7.08 5.12 13.03
N VAL A 25 -7.45 5.71 14.17
CA VAL A 25 -6.48 6.17 15.18
C VAL A 25 -5.74 5.00 15.83
N TYR A 26 -6.44 3.91 16.15
CA TYR A 26 -5.80 2.72 16.71
C TYR A 26 -4.76 2.11 15.76
N THR A 27 -5.05 2.11 14.45
CA THR A 27 -4.21 1.47 13.45
C THR A 27 -3.02 2.34 13.04
N TRP A 28 -3.23 3.65 12.90
CA TRP A 28 -2.28 4.52 12.20
C TRP A 28 -1.64 5.60 13.07
N HIS A 29 -2.19 5.90 14.26
CA HIS A 29 -1.64 6.99 15.05
C HIS A 29 -0.34 6.57 15.76
N PRO A 30 0.77 7.32 15.60
CA PRO A 30 2.10 6.86 16.02
C PRO A 30 2.30 6.83 17.54
N ALA A 31 1.44 7.51 18.30
CA ALA A 31 1.43 7.43 19.76
C ALA A 31 0.73 6.17 20.31
N ILE A 32 0.00 5.44 19.46
CA ILE A 32 -0.63 4.17 19.79
C ILE A 32 0.35 3.07 19.36
N ASN A 33 0.83 2.27 20.32
CA ASN A 33 1.84 1.25 20.06
C ASN A 33 1.22 -0.16 19.99
N ASP A 34 1.89 -1.10 19.32
CA ASP A 34 1.35 -2.44 19.07
C ASP A 34 1.14 -3.29 20.34
N THR A 35 1.88 -3.01 21.41
CA THR A 35 1.86 -3.83 22.63
C THR A 35 0.74 -3.44 23.58
N THR A 36 0.51 -2.13 23.75
CA THR A 36 -0.42 -1.54 24.71
C THR A 36 -1.53 -0.73 24.05
N GLY A 37 -1.63 -0.74 22.72
CA GLY A 37 -2.53 0.12 21.96
C GLY A 37 -3.99 -0.02 22.35
N LYS A 38 -4.42 -1.22 22.75
CA LYS A 38 -5.77 -1.45 23.28
C LYS A 38 -5.98 -0.67 24.58
N ASP A 39 -5.10 -0.81 25.56
CA ASP A 39 -5.22 -0.10 26.83
C ASP A 39 -5.11 1.42 26.67
N GLN A 40 -4.27 1.88 25.74
CA GLN A 40 -4.18 3.29 25.36
C GLN A 40 -5.51 3.80 24.80
N MET A 41 -6.12 3.08 23.86
CA MET A 41 -7.42 3.47 23.30
C MET A 41 -8.55 3.43 24.34
N LYS A 42 -8.57 2.43 25.22
CA LYS A 42 -9.50 2.38 26.36
C LYS A 42 -9.34 3.63 27.23
N THR A 43 -8.10 3.94 27.60
CA THR A 43 -7.77 5.07 28.47
C THR A 43 -8.20 6.38 27.84
N LEU A 44 -7.86 6.60 26.57
CA LEU A 44 -8.24 7.78 25.81
C LEU A 44 -9.76 7.97 25.80
N TYR A 45 -10.51 6.91 25.49
CA TYR A 45 -11.96 6.98 25.39
C TYR A 45 -12.64 7.12 26.76
N THR A 46 -12.22 6.36 27.78
CA THR A 46 -12.89 6.34 29.09
C THR A 46 -12.56 7.55 29.96
N GLN A 47 -11.34 8.08 29.88
CA GLN A 47 -10.90 9.22 30.69
C GLN A 47 -11.15 10.57 30.01
N PHE A 48 -11.01 10.64 28.68
CA PHE A 48 -11.09 11.91 27.94
C PHE A 48 -12.23 11.98 26.91
N GLY A 49 -12.85 10.84 26.61
CA GLY A 49 -13.96 10.76 25.66
C GLY A 49 -13.52 10.73 24.20
N PHE A 50 -14.52 10.56 23.33
CA PHE A 50 -14.32 10.50 21.87
C PHE A 50 -13.67 11.77 21.29
N GLY A 51 -13.86 12.93 21.92
CA GLY A 51 -13.31 14.21 21.44
C GLY A 51 -11.79 14.20 21.24
N VAL A 52 -11.04 13.57 22.16
CA VAL A 52 -9.58 13.46 22.04
C VAL A 52 -9.20 12.55 20.89
N ILE A 53 -9.85 11.38 20.76
CA ILE A 53 -9.60 10.44 19.67
C ILE A 53 -9.89 11.08 18.30
N ARG A 54 -11.00 11.81 18.18
CA ARG A 54 -11.32 12.57 16.97
C ARG A 54 -10.27 13.64 16.66
N GLY A 55 -9.69 14.28 17.68
CA GLY A 55 -8.59 15.22 17.51
C GLY A 55 -7.28 14.59 17.01
N MET A 56 -7.09 13.28 17.24
CA MET A 56 -5.94 12.51 16.77
C MET A 56 -6.07 12.06 15.31
N LEU A 57 -7.29 12.04 14.76
CA LEU A 57 -7.57 11.55 13.40
C LEU A 57 -6.71 12.21 12.31
N PRO A 58 -6.51 13.54 12.26
CA PRO A 58 -5.73 14.16 11.18
C PRO A 58 -4.27 13.69 11.12
N VAL A 59 -3.70 13.28 12.26
CA VAL A 59 -2.34 12.71 12.32
C VAL A 59 -2.36 11.26 11.83
N ALA A 60 -3.35 10.48 12.26
CA ALA A 60 -3.53 9.10 11.82
C ALA A 60 -3.69 9.00 10.28
N GLU A 61 -4.54 9.84 9.69
CA GLU A 61 -4.76 9.87 8.23
C GLU A 61 -3.49 10.24 7.44
N LYS A 62 -2.66 11.14 7.97
CA LYS A 62 -1.37 11.47 7.34
C LYS A 62 -0.38 10.31 7.44
N MET A 63 -0.35 9.61 8.57
CA MET A 63 0.51 8.45 8.76
C MET A 63 0.09 7.27 7.87
N GLU A 64 -1.20 7.05 7.68
CA GLU A 64 -1.73 6.06 6.72
C GLU A 64 -1.24 6.35 5.29
N LYS A 65 -1.33 7.60 4.86
CA LYS A 65 -0.83 8.02 3.53
C LYS A 65 0.67 7.80 3.38
N LEU A 66 1.46 8.24 4.37
CA LEU A 66 2.91 8.02 4.38
C LEU A 66 3.28 6.54 4.38
N ASP A 67 2.52 5.70 5.09
CA ASP A 67 2.73 4.25 5.05
C ASP A 67 2.41 3.67 3.67
N GLY A 68 1.35 4.14 3.02
CA GLY A 68 1.02 3.80 1.63
C GLY A 68 2.16 4.16 0.67
N GLU A 69 2.62 5.41 0.70
CA GLU A 69 3.76 5.90 -0.10
C GLU A 69 5.02 5.05 0.17
N ARG A 70 5.31 4.76 1.44
CA ARG A 70 6.45 3.92 1.83
C ARG A 70 6.33 2.51 1.25
N ARG A 71 5.17 1.87 1.33
CA ARG A 71 4.97 0.51 0.80
C ARG A 71 5.12 0.48 -0.72
N GLU A 72 4.62 1.50 -1.41
CA GLU A 72 4.79 1.62 -2.86
C GLU A 72 6.27 1.75 -3.24
N LEU A 73 7.01 2.64 -2.59
CA LEU A 73 8.44 2.83 -2.83
C LEU A 73 9.26 1.57 -2.51
N LEU A 74 8.92 0.85 -1.43
CA LEU A 74 9.56 -0.43 -1.11
C LEU A 74 9.29 -1.48 -2.19
N ALA A 75 8.07 -1.56 -2.73
CA ALA A 75 7.75 -2.49 -3.82
C ALA A 75 8.49 -2.14 -5.13
N GLN A 76 8.72 -0.85 -5.40
CA GLN A 76 9.57 -0.41 -6.51
C GLN A 76 11.03 -0.80 -6.27
N LEU A 77 11.55 -0.57 -5.06
CA LEU A 77 12.91 -0.97 -4.67
C LEU A 77 13.12 -2.48 -4.80
N ASP A 78 12.16 -3.29 -4.35
CA ASP A 78 12.23 -4.75 -4.47
C ASP A 78 12.25 -5.19 -5.94
N THR A 79 11.54 -4.48 -6.81
CA THR A 79 11.60 -4.71 -8.27
C THR A 79 13.01 -4.44 -8.82
N ILE A 80 13.66 -3.36 -8.36
CA ILE A 80 15.05 -3.05 -8.74
C ILE A 80 16.01 -4.13 -8.25
N LYS A 81 15.89 -4.57 -7.00
CA LYS A 81 16.75 -5.65 -6.46
C LYS A 81 16.63 -6.96 -7.24
N ILE A 82 15.42 -7.31 -7.68
CA ILE A 82 15.22 -8.48 -8.55
C ILE A 82 16.00 -8.33 -9.85
N ARG A 83 15.89 -7.16 -10.50
CA ARG A 83 16.61 -6.84 -11.75
C ARG A 83 18.12 -6.93 -11.57
N GLU A 84 18.66 -6.32 -10.51
CA GLU A 84 20.08 -6.43 -10.17
C GLU A 84 20.52 -7.88 -9.94
N GLY A 85 19.70 -8.67 -9.24
CA GLY A 85 19.97 -10.09 -8.98
C GLY A 85 20.02 -10.94 -10.25
N LEU A 86 19.10 -10.72 -11.20
CA LEU A 86 19.10 -11.39 -12.49
C LEU A 86 20.35 -11.04 -13.32
N LEU A 87 20.70 -9.75 -13.37
CA LEU A 87 21.90 -9.29 -14.07
C LEU A 87 23.19 -9.86 -13.44
N ALA A 88 23.25 -9.98 -12.12
CA ALA A 88 24.39 -10.54 -11.42
C ALA A 88 24.67 -12.00 -11.80
N VAL A 89 23.65 -12.76 -12.21
CA VAL A 89 23.79 -14.14 -12.73
C VAL A 89 23.86 -14.20 -14.26
N GLY A 90 23.91 -13.06 -14.94
CA GLY A 90 23.99 -12.94 -16.39
C GLY A 90 22.65 -13.15 -17.11
N ASP A 91 21.53 -13.13 -16.39
CA ASP A 91 20.19 -13.19 -16.99
C ASP A 91 19.74 -11.78 -17.43
N MET A 92 19.64 -11.60 -18.74
CA MET A 92 19.24 -10.34 -19.40
C MET A 92 17.77 -10.34 -19.85
N GLU A 93 17.03 -11.46 -19.70
CA GLU A 93 15.69 -11.63 -20.31
C GLU A 93 14.72 -10.50 -19.90
N LEU A 94 14.75 -10.12 -18.63
CA LEU A 94 13.89 -9.08 -18.10
C LEU A 94 14.26 -7.69 -18.63
N GLU A 95 15.54 -7.32 -18.67
CA GLU A 95 15.97 -6.00 -19.17
C GLU A 95 15.68 -5.84 -20.66
N GLU A 96 16.01 -6.86 -21.47
CA GLU A 96 15.67 -6.84 -22.90
C GLU A 96 14.16 -6.74 -23.13
N THR A 97 13.36 -7.37 -22.26
CA THR A 97 11.90 -7.25 -22.34
C THR A 97 11.43 -5.85 -21.97
N ILE A 98 12.01 -5.22 -20.93
CA ILE A 98 11.71 -3.83 -20.56
C ILE A 98 11.96 -2.89 -21.73
N GLU A 99 13.11 -3.04 -22.41
CA GLU A 99 13.46 -2.25 -23.60
C GLU A 99 12.44 -2.44 -24.72
N LYS A 100 12.11 -3.70 -25.06
CA LYS A 100 11.12 -4.03 -26.09
C LYS A 100 9.74 -3.44 -25.75
N VAL A 101 9.27 -3.61 -24.52
CA VAL A 101 7.97 -3.07 -24.07
C VAL A 101 7.94 -1.56 -24.16
N ASN A 102 9.01 -0.88 -23.74
CA ASN A 102 9.13 0.57 -23.86
C ASN A 102 9.07 1.03 -25.33
N GLU A 103 9.77 0.35 -26.24
CA GLU A 103 9.69 0.66 -27.66
C GLU A 103 8.28 0.50 -28.22
N LEU A 104 7.56 -0.56 -27.84
CA LEU A 104 6.18 -0.77 -28.27
C LEU A 104 5.27 0.32 -27.73
N TYR A 105 5.44 0.71 -26.46
CA TYR A 105 4.67 1.78 -25.84
C TYR A 105 4.86 3.12 -26.56
N MET A 106 6.11 3.45 -26.93
CA MET A 106 6.42 4.68 -27.66
C MET A 106 5.96 4.66 -29.12
N LYS A 107 5.81 3.48 -29.74
CA LYS A 107 5.32 3.31 -31.13
C LYS A 107 3.80 3.31 -31.23
N ALA A 108 3.11 2.87 -30.19
CA ALA A 108 1.66 2.78 -30.18
C ALA A 108 1.01 4.16 -30.23
N ASN A 109 0.02 4.33 -31.10
CA ASN A 109 -0.79 5.56 -31.14
C ASN A 109 -2.02 5.44 -30.23
N THR A 110 -2.41 4.22 -29.88
CA THR A 110 -3.56 3.92 -29.00
C THR A 110 -3.23 2.78 -28.03
N GLU A 111 -3.98 2.73 -26.92
CA GLU A 111 -3.88 1.64 -25.95
C GLU A 111 -4.23 0.28 -26.57
N GLU A 112 -5.22 0.24 -27.45
CA GLU A 112 -5.61 -1.00 -28.16
C GLU A 112 -4.49 -1.52 -29.06
N GLU A 113 -3.78 -0.63 -29.77
CA GLU A 113 -2.63 -0.97 -30.59
C GLU A 113 -1.49 -1.52 -29.71
N PHE A 114 -1.22 -0.86 -28.59
CA PHE A 114 -0.22 -1.31 -27.61
C PHE A 114 -0.54 -2.72 -27.08
N GLU A 115 -1.78 -2.98 -26.66
CA GLU A 115 -2.19 -4.29 -26.15
C GLU A 115 -2.09 -5.41 -27.20
N GLN A 116 -2.38 -5.10 -28.47
CA GLN A 116 -2.19 -6.06 -29.57
C GLN A 116 -0.70 -6.38 -29.77
N MET A 117 0.17 -5.36 -29.74
CA MET A 117 1.62 -5.55 -29.83
C MET A 117 2.18 -6.31 -28.60
N MET A 118 1.64 -6.07 -27.41
CA MET A 118 2.03 -6.78 -26.19
C MET A 118 1.64 -8.27 -26.23
N LYS A 119 0.49 -8.60 -26.84
CA LYS A 119 0.06 -9.99 -27.02
C LYS A 119 0.95 -10.76 -27.99
N SER A 120 1.51 -10.10 -29.00
CA SER A 120 2.36 -10.74 -30.01
C SER A 120 3.81 -10.97 -29.55
N LEU A 121 4.26 -10.32 -28.47
CA LEU A 121 5.56 -10.62 -27.85
C LEU A 121 5.61 -12.07 -27.35
N ASP A 122 6.59 -12.85 -27.80
CA ASP A 122 6.81 -14.22 -27.31
C ASP A 122 7.65 -14.22 -26.03
N VAL A 123 7.02 -13.79 -24.92
CA VAL A 123 7.64 -13.70 -23.59
C VAL A 123 6.61 -14.13 -22.55
N ARG A 124 7.06 -14.74 -21.44
CA ARG A 124 6.19 -15.11 -20.31
C ARG A 124 5.42 -13.89 -19.79
N ASN A 125 4.12 -14.10 -19.50
CA ASN A 125 3.24 -13.03 -19.02
C ASN A 125 3.73 -12.35 -17.74
N GLU A 126 4.40 -13.09 -16.86
CA GLU A 126 4.98 -12.55 -15.62
C GLU A 126 6.05 -11.49 -15.92
N ILE A 127 6.95 -11.77 -16.86
CA ILE A 127 8.02 -10.83 -17.26
C ILE A 127 7.41 -9.60 -17.95
N LYS A 128 6.42 -9.80 -18.82
CA LYS A 128 5.69 -8.68 -19.44
C LYS A 128 5.02 -7.79 -18.40
N SER A 129 4.41 -8.39 -17.37
CA SER A 129 3.76 -7.64 -16.29
C SER A 129 4.76 -6.81 -15.48
N ILE A 130 5.92 -7.38 -15.16
CA ILE A 130 7.00 -6.66 -14.48
C ILE A 130 7.52 -5.52 -15.38
N ALA A 131 7.75 -5.78 -16.66
CA ALA A 131 8.21 -4.78 -17.61
C ALA A 131 7.23 -3.59 -17.73
N ARG A 132 5.93 -3.87 -17.86
CA ARG A 132 4.88 -2.83 -17.83
C ARG A 132 4.92 -2.00 -16.56
N LYS A 133 5.01 -2.66 -15.40
CA LYS A 133 5.11 -1.99 -14.10
C LYS A 133 6.32 -1.07 -14.01
N VAL A 134 7.46 -1.46 -14.58
CA VAL A 134 8.68 -0.64 -14.61
C VAL A 134 8.53 0.57 -15.52
N ILE A 135 7.89 0.42 -16.68
CA ILE A 135 7.66 1.52 -17.63
C ILE A 135 6.53 2.46 -17.19
N GLY A 136 5.55 1.95 -16.41
CA GLY A 136 4.37 2.70 -15.99
C GLY A 136 3.26 2.73 -17.06
N CYS A 137 3.09 1.63 -17.81
CA CYS A 137 2.13 1.48 -18.90
C CYS A 137 1.21 0.24 -18.81
#